data_AF-A0A0L6WX41-F1
#
_entry.id   AF-A0A0L6WX41-F1
#
_cell.length_a   1.000
_cell.length_b   1.000
_cell.length_c   1.000
_cell.angle_alpha   90.00
_cell.angle_beta   90.00
_cell.angle_gamma   90.00
#
_symmetry.space_group_name_H-M   'P 1'
#
loop_
_entity.id
_entity.type
_entity.pdbx_description
1 polymer ?
#
loop_
_entity_poly.entity_id
_entity_poly.type
_entity_poly.pdbx_seq_one_letter_code
_entity_poly.pdbx_strand_id
1 'polypeptide(L)'
;GLTMQLLPKPIPIFNIDQTPNEAGTISSMVDLVCHYQNHAEHSIFAITSLGKQDMILGFTWLREHNLKVKWARSKVAMSWCPCRYSICTTEVKEECWA
;
A
#
# COMPACT_ATOMS: atom_id res chain seq x y z
N GLY A 1 -1.19 -18.91 7.96
CA GLY A 1 -0.29 -17.86 8.46
C GLY A 1 0.26 -17.09 7.29
N LEU A 2 0.62 -15.82 7.47
CA LEU A 2 1.26 -15.03 6.42
C LEU A 2 2.70 -15.51 6.18
N THR A 3 3.10 -15.64 4.92
CA THR A 3 4.48 -16.01 4.58
C THR A 3 5.34 -14.74 4.54
N MET A 4 6.27 -14.62 5.49
CA MET A 4 7.20 -13.51 5.57
C MET A 4 8.50 -13.84 4.84
N GLN A 5 9.06 -12.88 4.11
CA GLN A 5 10.36 -12.97 3.48
C GLN A 5 11.36 -12.09 4.23
N LEU A 6 12.46 -12.68 4.71
CA LEU A 6 13.53 -11.94 5.37
C LEU A 6 14.37 -11.18 4.33
N LEU A 7 14.70 -9.94 4.63
CA LEU A 7 15.60 -9.13 3.82
C LEU A 7 17.06 -9.50 4.13
N PRO A 8 17.92 -9.68 3.11
CA PRO A 8 19.35 -9.90 3.32
C PRO A 8 20.03 -8.74 4.05
N LYS A 9 19.51 -7.52 3.87
CA LYS A 9 19.97 -6.30 4.55
C LYS A 9 18.76 -5.55 5.13
N PRO A 10 18.68 -5.37 6.46
CA PRO A 10 17.64 -4.58 7.08
C PRO A 10 17.65 -3.12 6.62
N ILE A 11 16.47 -2.52 6.52
CA ILE A 11 16.28 -1.13 6.09
C ILE A 11 16.11 -0.25 7.33
N PRO A 12 16.98 0.73 7.60
CA PRO A 12 16.80 1.66 8.70
C PRO A 12 15.62 2.62 8.42
N ILE A 13 14.76 2.81 9.42
CA ILE A 13 13.65 3.75 9.34
C ILE A 13 14.01 4.99 10.16
N PHE A 14 13.74 6.15 9.59
CA PHE A 14 13.90 7.44 10.24
C PHE A 14 12.57 8.19 10.26
N ASN A 15 12.34 8.92 11.34
CA ASN A 15 11.23 9.86 11.45
C ASN A 15 11.47 11.09 10.56
N ILE A 16 10.47 11.96 10.45
CA ILE A 16 10.54 13.19 9.63
C ILE A 16 11.65 14.13 10.14
N ASP A 17 11.91 14.14 11.45
CA ASP A 17 12.99 14.89 12.08
C ASP A 17 14.37 14.23 11.98
N GLN A 18 14.49 13.15 11.17
CA GLN A 18 15.70 12.36 10.94
C GLN A 18 16.20 11.54 12.14
N THR A 19 15.44 11.49 13.24
CA THR A 19 15.75 10.58 14.34
C THR A 19 15.44 9.13 13.94
N PRO A 20 16.17 8.13 14.48
CA PRO A 20 15.81 6.73 14.28
C PRO A 20 14.39 6.44 14.76
N ASN A 21 13.63 5.66 14.00
CA ASN A 21 12.31 5.24 14.42
C ASN A 21 12.39 4.24 15.60
N GLU A 22 11.49 4.36 16.57
CA GLU A 22 11.47 3.48 17.75
C GLU A 22 11.25 2.01 17.40
N ALA A 23 10.52 1.72 16.32
CA ALA A 23 10.31 0.36 15.82
C ALA A 23 11.60 -0.25 15.22
N GLY A 24 12.68 0.52 15.09
CA GLY A 24 13.97 0.05 14.60
C GLY A 24 14.02 -0.08 13.08
N THR A 25 14.48 -1.24 12.60
CA THR A 25 14.70 -1.51 11.18
C THR A 25 13.63 -2.45 10.63
N ILE A 26 13.34 -2.33 9.33
CA ILE A 26 12.55 -3.34 8.62
C ILE A 26 13.50 -4.48 8.25
N SER A 27 13.24 -5.68 8.79
CA SER A 27 13.97 -6.89 8.44
C SER A 27 13.22 -7.81 7.50
N SER A 28 11.92 -7.58 7.29
CA SER A 28 11.05 -8.54 6.60
C SER A 28 9.99 -7.84 5.76
N MET A 29 9.56 -8.54 4.72
CA MET A 29 8.45 -8.15 3.86
C MET A 29 7.39 -9.25 3.81
N VAL A 30 6.18 -8.89 3.42
CA VAL A 30 5.05 -9.81 3.25
C VAL A 30 4.27 -9.46 1.99
N ASP A 31 3.88 -10.47 1.21
CA ASP A 31 2.94 -10.34 0.10
C ASP A 31 1.52 -10.43 0.65
N LEU A 32 0.72 -9.38 0.42
CA LEU A 32 -0.66 -9.28 0.87
C LEU A 32 -1.57 -8.93 -0.30
N VAL A 33 -2.80 -9.44 -0.22
CA VAL A 33 -3.90 -8.92 -1.04
C VAL A 33 -4.55 -7.76 -0.28
N CYS A 34 -4.41 -6.54 -0.80
CA CYS A 34 -5.06 -5.36 -0.26
C CYS A 34 -6.47 -5.24 -0.83
N HIS A 35 -7.47 -5.17 0.04
CA HIS A 35 -8.87 -4.96 -0.36
C HIS A 35 -9.34 -3.58 0.05
N TYR A 36 -9.86 -2.82 -0.91
CA TYR A 36 -10.51 -1.54 -0.66
C TYR A 36 -11.71 -1.34 -1.58
N GLN A 37 -12.92 -1.31 -1.02
CA GLN A 37 -14.18 -1.25 -1.78
C GLN A 37 -14.28 -2.39 -2.81
N ASN A 38 -14.38 -2.06 -4.10
CA ASN A 38 -14.45 -2.98 -5.24
C ASN A 38 -13.08 -3.27 -5.88
N HIS A 39 -11.99 -2.89 -5.20
CA HIS A 39 -10.62 -3.08 -5.63
C HIS A 39 -9.92 -4.13 -4.77
N ALA A 40 -9.22 -5.03 -5.44
CA ALA A 40 -8.33 -6.00 -4.82
C ALA A 40 -7.03 -6.08 -5.64
N GLU A 41 -5.89 -6.03 -4.97
CA GLU A 41 -4.58 -6.12 -5.61
C GLU A 41 -3.56 -6.83 -4.73
N HIS A 42 -2.56 -7.42 -5.36
CA HIS A 42 -1.39 -7.93 -4.67
C HIS A 42 -0.38 -6.80 -4.44
N SER A 43 0.18 -6.72 -3.24
CA SER A 43 1.20 -5.74 -2.90
C SER A 43 2.17 -6.27 -1.85
N ILE A 44 3.43 -5.88 -1.98
CA ILE A 44 4.48 -6.22 -1.04
C ILE A 44 4.56 -5.13 0.03
N PHE A 45 4.45 -5.52 1.29
CA PHE A 45 4.52 -4.62 2.44
C PHE A 45 5.78 -4.88 3.26
N ALA A 46 6.40 -3.80 3.72
CA ALA A 46 7.42 -3.84 4.76
C ALA A 46 6.77 -4.07 6.13
N ILE A 47 7.33 -4.99 6.91
CA ILE A 47 6.83 -5.31 8.26
C ILE A 47 7.54 -4.42 9.28
N THR A 48 6.76 -3.67 10.05
CA THR A 48 7.25 -2.87 11.18
C THR A 48 6.14 -2.63 12.20
N SER A 49 6.49 -2.18 13.41
CA SER A 49 5.50 -1.77 14.41
C SER A 49 4.95 -0.40 14.04
N LEU A 50 3.64 -0.32 13.82
CA LEU A 50 2.93 0.90 13.41
C LEU A 50 2.12 1.52 14.55
N GLY A 51 2.25 1.02 15.78
CA GLY A 51 1.46 1.49 16.92
C GLY A 51 -0.01 1.11 16.79
N LYS A 52 -0.88 2.10 16.52
CA LYS A 52 -2.34 1.90 16.46
C LYS A 52 -2.87 1.59 15.05
N GLN A 53 -2.02 1.71 14.05
CA GLN A 53 -2.37 1.57 12.65
C GLN A 53 -2.04 0.15 12.18
N ASP A 54 -2.92 -0.45 11.38
CA ASP A 54 -2.66 -1.78 10.81
C ASP A 54 -1.78 -1.72 9.56
N MET A 55 -1.88 -0.64 8.79
CA MET A 55 -1.24 -0.49 7.48
C MET A 55 -1.04 0.99 7.14
N ILE A 56 0.07 1.30 6.45
CA ILE A 56 0.31 2.61 5.85
C ILE A 56 0.58 2.41 4.36
N LEU A 57 -0.16 3.13 3.52
CA LEU A 57 0.08 3.19 2.08
C LEU A 57 0.96 4.41 1.78
N GLY A 58 2.14 4.14 1.25
CA GLY A 58 3.13 5.16 0.93
C GLY A 58 2.79 5.97 -0.31
N PHE A 59 3.57 7.03 -0.54
CA PHE A 59 3.40 7.91 -1.70
C PHE A 59 3.51 7.17 -3.05
N THR A 60 4.39 6.17 -3.17
CA THR A 60 4.54 5.37 -4.40
C THR A 60 3.21 4.73 -4.79
N TRP A 61 2.54 4.10 -3.82
CA TRP A 61 1.23 3.48 -3.99
C TRP A 61 0.15 4.49 -4.35
N LEU A 62 0.11 5.64 -3.65
CA LEU A 62 -0.84 6.73 -3.92
C LEU A 62 -0.67 7.31 -5.33
N ARG A 63 0.58 7.46 -5.79
CA ARG A 63 0.92 7.98 -7.12
C ARG A 63 0.51 6.99 -8.22
N GLU A 64 0.72 5.70 -7.99
CA GLU A 64 0.32 4.62 -8.91
C GLU A 64 -1.21 4.49 -9.04
N HIS A 65 -1.99 4.95 -8.06
CA HIS A 65 -3.45 4.89 -8.15
C HIS A 65 -4.11 6.25 -8.45
N ASN A 66 -3.32 7.33 -8.48
CA ASN A 66 -3.74 8.70 -8.77
C ASN A 66 -5.14 9.04 -8.19
N LEU A 67 -5.27 8.86 -6.88
CA LEU A 67 -6.54 8.88 -6.18
C LEU A 67 -7.17 10.27 -6.15
N LYS A 68 -8.51 10.30 -6.12
CA LYS A 68 -9.25 11.52 -5.78
C LYS A 68 -9.52 11.55 -4.28
N VAL A 69 -8.84 12.44 -3.57
CA VAL A 69 -9.04 12.66 -2.14
C VAL A 69 -9.95 13.87 -1.90
N LYS A 70 -11.08 13.65 -1.25
CA LYS A 70 -11.99 14.69 -0.76
C LYS A 70 -11.76 14.88 0.74
N TRP A 71 -10.79 15.71 1.09
CA TRP A 71 -10.36 15.97 2.46
C TRP A 71 -11.48 16.42 3.39
N ALA A 72 -12.33 17.37 2.96
CA ALA A 72 -13.43 17.89 3.76
C ALA A 72 -14.47 16.84 4.18
N ARG A 73 -14.50 15.67 3.53
CA ARG A 73 -15.42 14.56 3.84
C ARG A 73 -14.68 13.29 4.22
N SER A 74 -13.35 13.34 4.35
CA SER A 74 -12.49 12.18 4.58
C SER A 74 -12.79 11.02 3.61
N LYS A 75 -13.02 11.32 2.33
CA LYS A 75 -13.31 10.31 1.30
C LYS A 75 -12.15 10.15 0.33
N VAL A 76 -11.84 8.90 -0.01
CA VAL A 76 -10.89 8.53 -1.06
C VAL A 76 -11.64 7.73 -2.12
N ALA A 77 -11.49 8.12 -3.38
CA ALA A 77 -12.04 7.40 -4.52
C ALA A 77 -10.91 6.85 -5.42
N MET A 78 -10.99 5.57 -5.72
CA MET A 78 -10.14 4.87 -6.69
C MET A 78 -10.62 5.24 -8.10
N SER A 79 -10.14 6.36 -8.64
CA SER A 79 -10.51 6.80 -10.00
C SER A 79 -9.64 6.22 -11.10
N TRP A 80 -8.49 5.65 -10.73
CA TRP A 80 -7.57 5.02 -11.66
C TRP A 80 -7.01 3.75 -11.03
N CYS A 81 -6.93 2.70 -11.83
CA CYS A 81 -6.37 1.44 -11.44
C CYS A 81 -5.64 0.84 -12.65
N PRO A 82 -4.32 0.65 -12.58
CA PRO A 82 -3.61 -0.05 -13.64
C PRO A 82 -4.14 -1.48 -13.75
N CYS A 83 -4.69 -1.86 -14.91
CA CYS A 83 -5.27 -3.19 -15.15
C CYS A 83 -4.27 -4.36 -15.00
N ARG A 84 -2.98 -4.07 -14.78
CA ARG A 84 -1.90 -5.06 -14.72
C ARG A 84 -1.73 -5.72 -13.34
N TYR A 85 -2.36 -5.21 -12.28
CA TYR A 85 -2.12 -5.66 -10.90
C TYR A 85 -3.39 -5.97 -10.09
N SER A 86 -4.57 -5.78 -10.68
CA SER A 86 -5.83 -5.67 -9.91
C SER A 86 -6.96 -6.45 -10.53
N ILE A 87 -7.72 -7.16 -9.70
CA ILE A 87 -9.02 -7.72 -10.07
C ILE A 87 -10.06 -6.67 -9.67
N CYS A 88 -10.33 -5.73 -10.56
CA CYS A 88 -11.44 -4.80 -10.39
C CYS A 88 -12.74 -5.58 -10.60
N THR A 89 -13.45 -5.93 -9.54
CA THR A 89 -14.80 -6.48 -9.65
C THR A 89 -15.78 -5.34 -9.89
N THR A 90 -15.73 -4.78 -11.09
CA THR A 90 -16.74 -3.84 -11.58
C THR A 90 -17.20 -4.30 -12.95
N GLU A 91 -18.50 -4.54 -13.08
CA GLU A 91 -19.22 -4.86 -14.32
C GLU A 91 -19.20 -3.73 -15.37
N VAL A 92 -18.13 -2.92 -15.42
CA VAL A 92 -17.93 -1.95 -16.50
C VAL A 92 -16.56 -2.23 -17.10
N LYS A 93 -16.60 -3.14 -18.08
CA LYS A 93 -15.62 -3.25 -19.16
C LYS A 93 -15.61 -1.91 -19.91
N GLU A 94 -14.84 -0.95 -19.45
CA GLU A 94 -14.33 0.10 -20.33
C GLU A 94 -12.81 -0.02 -20.36
N GLU A 95 -12.41 -0.81 -21.36
CA GLU A 95 -11.17 -0.80 -22.13
C GLU A 95 -9.97 -0.10 -21.49
N CYS A 96 -8.99 -0.91 -21.07
CA CYS A 96 -7.63 -0.45 -20.84
C CYS A 96 -7.02 -0.15 -22.21
N TRP A 97 -6.95 1.12 -22.61
CA TRP A 97 -6.22 1.53 -23.82
C TRP A 97 -4.72 1.35 -23.58
N ALA A 98 -4.06 0.71 -24.55
CA ALA A 98 -2.65 0.32 -24.56
C ALA A 98 -1.69 1.51 -24.59
#